data_AF-A0A4S8K2D4-F1
#
_entry.id   AF-A0A4S8K2D4-F1
#
_cell.length_a   1.000
_cell.length_b   1.000
_cell.length_c   1.000
_cell.angle_alpha   90.00
_cell.angle_beta   90.00
_cell.angle_gamma   90.00
#
_symmetry.space_group_name_H-M   'P 1'
#
loop_
_entity.id
_entity.type
_entity.pdbx_description
1 polymer ?
#
loop_
_entity_poly.entity_id
_entity_poly.type
_entity_poly.pdbx_seq_one_letter_code
_entity_poly.pdbx_strand_id
1 'polypeptide(L)'
;MLWDRRPVDWLDFCCYCHDIGYDTHDQAKLLKADLAFLDCLEKTRMTTERGGVSAAVLYRAMCTTGLRNIIIPYRMHLVKLQSGPSIMEVFNNLISKVTYSSNIEAEKRKDML
;
A
#
# COMPACT_ATOMS: atom_id res chain seq x y z
N MET A 1 -23.10 21.47 6.12
CA MET A 1 -21.72 21.01 6.38
C MET A 1 -20.85 21.39 5.19
N LEU A 2 -19.51 21.32 5.28
CA LEU A 2 -18.62 21.57 4.13
C LEU A 2 -18.70 20.41 3.10
N TRP A 3 -18.89 19.18 3.61
CA TRP A 3 -18.95 17.92 2.85
C TRP A 3 -20.21 17.71 2.00
N ASP A 4 -21.26 18.51 2.20
CA ASP A 4 -22.49 18.45 1.39
C ASP A 4 -22.35 19.20 0.05
N ARG A 5 -21.26 19.94 -0.13
CA ARG A 5 -21.01 20.76 -1.32
C ARG A 5 -20.29 19.94 -2.37
N ARG A 6 -20.59 20.21 -3.64
CA ARG A 6 -19.84 19.63 -4.76
C ARG A 6 -18.38 20.14 -4.73
N PRO A 7 -17.41 19.32 -5.14
CA PRO A 7 -16.02 19.75 -5.22
C PRO A 7 -15.86 21.02 -6.08
N VAL A 8 -15.05 21.95 -5.59
CA VAL A 8 -14.91 23.30 -6.17
C VAL A 8 -14.02 23.29 -7.41
N ASP A 9 -13.00 22.43 -7.43
CA ASP A 9 -12.11 22.24 -8.56
C ASP A 9 -11.69 20.76 -8.69
N TRP A 10 -10.81 20.47 -9.64
CA TRP A 10 -10.35 19.11 -9.86
C TRP A 10 -9.47 18.57 -8.73
N LEU A 11 -8.68 19.43 -8.07
CA LEU A 11 -7.86 19.00 -6.93
C LEU A 11 -8.77 18.59 -5.76
N ASP A 12 -9.80 19.40 -5.48
CA ASP A 12 -10.83 19.13 -4.49
C ASP A 12 -11.61 17.85 -4.83
N PHE A 13 -11.91 17.62 -6.11
CA PHE A 13 -12.54 16.36 -6.56
C PHE A 13 -11.67 15.14 -6.27
N CYS A 14 -10.36 15.22 -6.53
CA CYS A 14 -9.44 14.13 -6.22
C CYS A 14 -9.36 13.88 -4.71
N CYS A 15 -9.30 14.93 -3.88
CA CYS A 15 -9.30 14.81 -2.42
C CYS A 15 -10.61 14.18 -1.91
N TYR A 16 -11.77 14.65 -2.39
CA TYR A 16 -13.07 14.12 -2.02
C TYR A 16 -13.18 12.60 -2.29
N CYS A 17 -12.75 12.16 -3.48
CA CYS A 17 -12.75 10.72 -3.81
C CYS A 17 -11.77 9.91 -2.95
N HIS A 18 -10.61 10.49 -2.63
CA HIS A 18 -9.61 9.86 -1.78
C HIS A 18 -10.16 9.65 -0.36
N ASP A 19 -10.74 10.68 0.25
CA ASP A 19 -11.28 10.62 1.61
C ASP A 19 -12.33 9.51 1.77
N ILE A 20 -13.21 9.33 0.78
CA ILE A 20 -14.20 8.22 0.78
C ILE A 20 -13.51 6.86 0.74
N GLY A 21 -12.50 6.70 -0.12
CA GLY A 21 -11.75 5.45 -0.24
C GLY A 21 -10.83 5.16 0.94
N TYR A 22 -10.49 6.20 1.71
CA TYR A 22 -9.55 6.15 2.82
C TYR A 22 -10.22 5.90 4.18
N ASP A 23 -11.56 5.93 4.26
CA ASP A 23 -12.34 5.60 5.46
C ASP A 23 -12.36 4.07 5.73
N THR A 24 -11.19 3.52 6.00
CA THR A 24 -10.95 2.09 6.22
C THR A 24 -9.60 1.86 6.88
N HIS A 25 -9.45 0.74 7.60
CA HIS A 25 -8.18 0.30 8.19
C HIS A 25 -7.49 -0.81 7.37
N ASP A 26 -8.16 -1.35 6.36
CA ASP A 26 -7.65 -2.39 5.47
C ASP A 26 -6.55 -1.85 4.55
N GLN A 27 -5.35 -2.41 4.62
CA GLN A 27 -4.17 -1.90 3.90
C GLN A 27 -4.28 -2.02 2.38
N ALA A 28 -4.99 -3.04 1.87
CA ALA A 28 -5.18 -3.22 0.44
C ALA A 28 -6.16 -2.18 -0.12
N LYS A 29 -7.25 -1.88 0.61
CA LYS A 29 -8.19 -0.81 0.25
C LYS A 29 -7.53 0.57 0.32
N LEU A 30 -6.75 0.80 1.38
CA LEU A 30 -5.94 2.00 1.55
C LEU A 30 -4.93 2.18 0.40
N LEU A 31 -4.24 1.12 -0.03
CA LEU A 31 -3.32 1.15 -1.16
C LEU A 31 -4.05 1.47 -2.48
N LYS A 32 -5.23 0.86 -2.67
CA LYS A 32 -6.06 1.14 -3.84
C LYS A 32 -6.49 2.61 -3.89
N ALA A 33 -6.87 3.19 -2.74
CA ALA A 33 -7.23 4.60 -2.65
C ALA A 33 -6.05 5.52 -3.01
N ASP A 34 -4.84 5.23 -2.51
CA ASP A 34 -3.65 6.03 -2.84
C ASP A 34 -3.27 5.98 -4.31
N LEU A 35 -3.34 4.80 -4.93
CA LEU A 35 -3.05 4.62 -6.36
C LEU A 35 -4.07 5.39 -7.22
N ALA A 36 -5.35 5.33 -6.87
CA ALA A 36 -6.40 6.08 -7.55
C ALA A 36 -6.22 7.60 -7.36
N PHE A 37 -5.83 8.03 -6.17
CA PHE A 37 -5.58 9.45 -5.90
C PHE A 37 -4.37 9.97 -6.68
N LEU A 38 -3.27 9.22 -6.72
CA LEU A 38 -2.10 9.56 -7.52
C LEU A 38 -2.45 9.70 -9.00
N ASP A 39 -3.17 8.73 -9.56
CA ASP A 39 -3.64 8.77 -10.95
C ASP A 39 -4.55 9.98 -11.22
N CYS A 40 -5.47 10.29 -10.29
CA CYS A 40 -6.34 11.47 -10.37
C CYS A 40 -5.54 12.78 -10.41
N LEU A 41 -4.55 12.92 -9.53
CA LEU A 41 -3.67 14.09 -9.47
C LEU A 41 -2.85 14.25 -10.76
N GLU A 42 -2.34 13.16 -11.32
CA GLU A 42 -1.48 13.18 -12.50
C GLU A 42 -2.23 13.49 -13.80
N LYS A 43 -3.47 13.01 -13.92
CA LYS A 43 -4.34 13.27 -15.08
C LYS A 43 -4.83 14.71 -15.17
N THR A 44 -4.74 15.48 -14.09
CA THR A 44 -5.08 16.90 -14.07
C THR A 44 -4.17 17.70 -14.99
N ARG A 45 -4.63 18.01 -16.20
CA ARG A 45 -4.10 19.12 -16.98
C ARG A 45 -4.69 20.37 -16.36
N MET A 46 -3.96 21.03 -15.46
CA MET A 46 -4.45 22.24 -14.80
C MET A 46 -4.83 23.28 -15.86
N THR A 47 -6.12 23.43 -16.15
CA THR A 47 -6.63 24.66 -16.75
C THR A 47 -6.47 25.70 -15.66
N THR A 48 -5.58 26.66 -15.92
CA THR A 48 -5.33 27.82 -15.08
C THR A 48 -6.65 28.57 -14.86
N GLU A 49 -7.36 28.27 -13.77
CA GLU A 49 -8.52 29.02 -13.33
C GLU A 49 -8.18 29.82 -12.07
N ARG A 50 -8.68 31.05 -12.05
CA ARG A 50 -8.15 32.23 -11.36
C ARG A 50 -8.01 32.08 -9.83
N GLY A 51 -6.83 32.45 -9.33
CA GLY A 51 -6.61 32.95 -7.96
C GLY A 51 -6.52 31.87 -6.87
N GLY A 52 -5.30 31.55 -6.43
CA GLY A 52 -5.01 30.48 -5.44
C GLY A 52 -3.92 29.50 -5.89
N VAL A 53 -3.41 29.69 -7.10
CA VAL A 53 -2.55 28.78 -7.88
C VAL A 53 -1.34 28.25 -7.12
N SER A 54 -0.64 29.05 -6.31
CA SER A 54 0.61 28.60 -5.69
C SER A 54 0.39 27.50 -4.64
N ALA A 55 -0.61 27.64 -3.78
CA ALA A 55 -0.88 26.67 -2.71
C ALA A 55 -1.42 25.35 -3.27
N ALA A 56 -2.35 25.41 -4.23
CA ALA A 56 -2.90 24.21 -4.87
C ALA A 56 -1.83 23.46 -5.69
N VAL A 57 -0.98 24.18 -6.43
CA VAL A 57 0.14 23.58 -7.18
C VAL A 57 1.15 22.96 -6.23
N LEU A 58 1.52 23.66 -5.14
CA LEU A 58 2.45 23.15 -4.13
C LEU A 58 1.88 21.91 -3.44
N TYR A 59 0.62 21.96 -3.01
CA TYR A 59 -0.07 20.84 -2.38
C TYR A 59 -0.09 19.63 -3.31
N ARG A 60 -0.51 19.80 -4.57
CA ARG A 60 -0.49 18.74 -5.58
C ARG A 60 0.91 18.15 -5.73
N ALA A 61 1.94 18.99 -5.86
CA ALA A 61 3.33 18.54 -6.01
C ALA A 61 3.81 17.73 -4.80
N MET A 62 3.51 18.21 -3.58
CA MET A 62 3.83 17.53 -2.33
C MET A 62 3.11 16.18 -2.22
N CYS A 63 1.80 16.14 -2.45
CA CYS A 63 1.01 14.91 -2.42
C CYS A 63 1.52 13.90 -3.45
N THR A 64 1.74 14.32 -4.69
CA THR A 64 2.26 13.45 -5.76
C THR A 64 3.62 12.85 -5.36
N THR A 65 4.51 13.68 -4.82
CA THR A 65 5.86 13.26 -4.40
C THR A 65 5.80 12.32 -3.20
N GLY A 66 5.00 12.63 -2.18
CA GLY A 66 4.84 11.82 -0.98
C GLY A 66 4.16 10.48 -1.27
N LEU A 67 3.15 10.46 -2.13
CA LEU A 67 2.47 9.24 -2.58
C LEU A 67 3.45 8.31 -3.29
N ARG A 68 4.13 8.81 -4.35
CA ARG A 68 5.06 8.01 -5.17
C ARG A 68 6.23 7.46 -4.37
N ASN A 69 6.83 8.27 -3.52
CA ASN A 69 8.13 7.94 -2.93
C ASN A 69 8.03 7.37 -1.51
N ILE A 70 6.91 7.58 -0.80
CA ILE A 70 6.80 7.22 0.62
C ILE A 70 5.57 6.35 0.87
N ILE A 71 4.37 6.88 0.66
CA ILE A 71 3.13 6.25 1.14
C ILE A 71 2.82 4.96 0.37
N ILE A 72 2.84 5.00 -0.97
CA ILE A 72 2.53 3.83 -1.79
C ILE A 72 3.56 2.70 -1.56
N PRO A 73 4.89 2.93 -1.62
CA PRO A 73 5.87 1.89 -1.34
C PRO A 73 5.71 1.27 0.06
N TYR A 74 5.47 2.10 1.07
CA TYR A 74 5.25 1.62 2.44
C TYR A 74 3.99 0.74 2.52
N ARG A 75 2.89 1.18 1.91
CA ARG A 75 1.62 0.44 1.97
C ARG A 75 1.66 -0.85 1.15
N MET A 76 2.35 -0.86 0.01
CA MET A 76 2.67 -2.09 -0.72
C MET A 76 3.44 -3.08 0.15
N HIS A 77 4.39 -2.60 0.95
CA HIS A 77 5.13 -3.45 1.89
C HIS A 77 4.21 -4.03 2.97
N LEU A 78 3.33 -3.22 3.57
CA LEU A 78 2.36 -3.70 4.56
C LEU A 78 1.41 -4.77 4.01
N VAL A 79 0.86 -4.55 2.81
CA VAL A 79 0.00 -5.55 2.14
C VAL A 79 0.78 -6.84 1.90
N LYS A 80 2.04 -6.75 1.46
CA LYS A 80 2.89 -7.94 1.26
C LYS A 80 3.10 -8.71 2.56
N LEU A 81 3.38 -8.02 3.67
CA LEU A 81 3.52 -8.65 4.98
C LEU A 81 2.24 -9.34 5.46
N GLN A 82 1.07 -8.76 5.17
CA GLN A 82 -0.22 -9.36 5.51
C GLN A 82 -0.57 -10.57 4.63
N SER A 83 -0.09 -10.60 3.38
CA SER A 83 -0.31 -11.71 2.44
C SER A 83 0.73 -12.84 2.52
N GLY A 84 1.86 -12.61 3.20
CA GLY A 84 2.96 -13.57 3.27
C GLY A 84 2.69 -14.73 4.21
N PRO A 85 3.42 -15.85 4.08
CA PRO A 85 3.33 -16.95 5.02
C PRO A 85 3.66 -16.42 6.42
N SER A 86 2.86 -16.80 7.41
CA SER A 86 3.08 -16.31 8.77
C SER A 86 4.48 -16.72 9.23
N ILE A 87 5.12 -15.91 10.08
CA ILE A 87 6.42 -16.26 10.68
C ILE A 87 6.36 -17.65 11.32
N MET A 88 5.21 -18.00 11.91
CA MET A 88 4.95 -19.32 12.47
C MET A 88 4.97 -20.43 11.41
N GLU A 89 4.40 -20.19 10.23
CA GLU A 89 4.41 -21.14 9.12
C GLU A 89 5.81 -21.36 8.56
N VAL A 90 6.60 -20.28 8.41
CA VAL A 90 8.01 -20.39 8.01
C VAL A 90 8.83 -21.15 9.06
N PHE A 91 8.62 -20.86 10.35
CA PHE A 91 9.31 -21.53 11.44
C PHE A 91 8.92 -23.01 11.55
N ASN A 92 7.64 -23.33 11.42
CA ASN A 92 7.15 -24.71 11.40
C ASN A 92 7.72 -25.50 10.21
N ASN A 93 7.80 -24.88 9.03
CA ASN A 93 8.40 -25.49 7.84
C ASN A 93 9.91 -25.70 8.00
N LEU A 94 10.60 -24.82 8.75
CA LEU A 94 12.02 -25.01 9.06
C LEU A 94 12.23 -26.17 10.04
N ILE A 95 11.45 -26.23 11.13
CA ILE A 95 11.54 -27.34 12.10
C ILE A 95 11.22 -28.67 11.42
N SER A 96 10.14 -28.75 10.63
CA SER A 96 9.75 -29.99 9.96
C SER A 96 10.84 -30.49 9.00
N LYS A 97 11.51 -29.58 8.30
CA LYS A 97 12.64 -29.91 7.42
C LYS A 97 13.87 -30.41 8.19
N VAL A 98 14.18 -29.80 9.33
CA VAL A 98 15.28 -30.25 10.21
C VAL A 98 14.99 -31.64 10.77
N THR A 99 13.78 -31.87 11.29
CA THR A 99 13.36 -33.17 11.83
C THR A 99 13.36 -34.27 10.75
N TYR A 100 12.93 -33.95 9.53
CA TYR A 100 12.97 -34.89 8.42
C TYR A 100 14.40 -35.28 8.04
N SER A 101 15.32 -34.31 7.94
CA SER A 101 16.74 -34.58 7.69
C SER A 101 17.39 -35.42 8.78
N SER A 102 17.10 -35.15 10.06
CA SER A 102 17.66 -35.95 11.17
C SER A 102 17.17 -37.40 11.16
N ASN A 103 15.91 -37.63 10.78
CA ASN A 103 15.35 -38.98 10.69
C ASN A 103 15.99 -39.78 9.55
N ILE A 104 16.25 -39.15 8.40
CA ILE A 104 16.97 -39.78 7.28
C ILE A 104 18.40 -40.18 7.69
N GLU A 105 19.11 -39.32 8.43
CA GLU A 105 20.45 -39.63 8.92
C GLU A 105 20.46 -40.75 9.97
N ALA A 106 19.42 -40.84 10.80
CA ALA A 106 19.26 -41.93 11.76
C ALA A 106 18.95 -43.26 11.07
N GLU A 107 18.12 -43.25 10.02
CA GLU A 107 17.79 -44.44 9.22
C GLU A 107 19.02 -44.99 8.50
N LYS A 108 19.78 -44.14 7.79
CA LYS A 108 21.03 -44.53 7.10
C LYS A 108 22.09 -45.12 8.03
N ARG A 109 22.14 -44.68 9.29
CA ARG A 109 23.09 -45.22 10.28
C ARG A 109 22.72 -46.63 10.75
N LYS A 110 21.43 -47.00 10.71
CA LYS A 110 20.98 -48.36 11.06
C LYS A 110 21.28 -49.36 9.95
N ASP A 111 21.23 -48.92 8.68
CA ASP A 111 21.49 -49.78 7.51
C ASP A 111 22.98 -50.10 7.30
N MET A 112 23.88 -49.47 8.07
CA MET A 112 25.34 -49.61 7.96
C MET A 112 25.97 -50.48 9.08
N LEU A 113 25.15 -50.95 10.03
CA LEU A 113 25.52 -51.86 11.14
C LEU A 113 24.93 -53.26 10.89
#